data_AF-A0A094JWU7-F1
#
_entry.id   AF-A0A094JWU7-F1
#
_cell.length_a   1.000
_cell.length_b   1.000
_cell.length_c   1.000
_cell.angle_alpha   90.00
_cell.angle_beta   90.00
_cell.angle_gamma   90.00
#
_symmetry.space_group_name_H-M   'P 1'
#
loop_
_entity.id
_entity.type
_entity.pdbx_description
1 polymer ?
#
loop_
_entity_poly.entity_id
_entity_poly.type
_entity_poly.pdbx_seq_one_letter_code
_entity_poly.pdbx_strand_id
1 'polypeptide(L)'
;MLLLQLGLEDISWHDLTKAFTEVTGIKSVYKDVTLDEYFKLGAFSNPEEKVGHSVTHNDPTLFTIRENFSGFWNTWKAELTKRDYKLLDEVLPTRVKSVKEWMEKTGYKGKPAAVLKDYRDGARKRGSAGQN
;
A
#
# COMPACT_ATOMS: atom_id res chain seq x y z
N MET A 1 -10.92 16.31 19.74
CA MET A 1 -9.81 16.34 18.76
C MET A 1 -10.37 15.87 17.42
N LEU A 2 -10.59 16.79 16.48
CA LEU A 2 -11.11 16.45 15.15
C LEU A 2 -9.92 16.11 14.25
N LEU A 3 -9.66 14.81 14.06
CA LEU A 3 -8.67 14.34 13.10
C LEU A 3 -9.32 14.28 11.72
N LEU A 4 -8.79 15.04 10.75
CA LEU A 4 -9.23 14.95 9.35
C LEU A 4 -8.60 13.71 8.71
N GLN A 5 -9.44 12.77 8.27
CA GLN A 5 -8.99 11.55 7.60
C GLN A 5 -8.89 11.78 6.09
N LEU A 6 -7.68 11.63 5.55
CA LEU A 6 -7.41 11.85 4.13
C LEU A 6 -7.65 10.56 3.32
N GLY A 7 -8.08 10.72 2.07
CA GLY A 7 -8.14 9.68 1.06
C GLY A 7 -8.55 10.24 -0.30
N LEU A 8 -8.28 9.47 -1.35
CA LEU A 8 -8.70 9.81 -2.71
C LEU A 8 -10.15 9.35 -2.92
N GLU A 9 -10.36 8.04 -2.81
CA GLU A 9 -11.63 7.33 -2.94
C GLU A 9 -11.57 6.01 -2.14
N ASP A 10 -12.74 5.47 -1.83
CA ASP A 10 -12.90 4.09 -1.38
C ASP A 10 -13.28 3.27 -2.63
N ILE A 11 -12.35 2.43 -3.09
CA ILE A 11 -12.47 1.71 -4.37
C ILE A 11 -12.50 0.20 -4.13
N SER A 12 -13.35 -0.50 -4.90
CA SER A 12 -13.38 -1.96 -4.89
C SER A 12 -12.13 -2.54 -5.57
N TRP A 13 -11.74 -3.76 -5.21
CA TRP A 13 -10.63 -4.43 -5.87
C TRP A 13 -10.85 -4.62 -7.38
N HIS A 14 -12.09 -4.89 -7.78
CA HIS A 14 -12.47 -4.98 -9.19
C HIS A 14 -12.22 -3.67 -9.93
N ASP A 15 -12.70 -2.55 -9.38
CA ASP A 15 -12.56 -1.24 -10.03
C ASP A 15 -11.11 -0.77 -10.06
N LEU A 16 -10.32 -1.11 -9.04
CA LEU A 16 -8.87 -0.86 -9.04
C LEU A 16 -8.19 -1.59 -10.20
N THR A 17 -8.49 -2.87 -10.41
CA THR A 17 -7.90 -3.62 -11.54
C THR A 17 -8.30 -3.06 -12.89
N LYS A 18 -9.56 -2.64 -13.02
CA LYS A 18 -10.07 -1.98 -14.23
C LYS A 18 -9.34 -0.67 -14.49
N ALA A 19 -9.27 0.22 -13.49
CA ALA A 19 -8.57 1.50 -13.60
C ALA A 19 -7.09 1.32 -13.95
N PHE A 20 -6.41 0.36 -13.31
CA PHE A 20 -5.03 0.04 -13.63
C PHE A 20 -4.87 -0.43 -15.09
N THR A 21 -5.72 -1.35 -15.55
CA THR A 21 -5.65 -1.85 -16.94
C THR A 21 -5.98 -0.76 -17.95
N GLU A 22 -6.94 0.12 -17.67
CA GLU A 22 -7.27 1.26 -18.52
C GLU A 22 -6.11 2.24 -18.68
N VAL A 23 -5.41 2.57 -17.58
CA VAL A 23 -4.32 3.57 -17.63
C VAL A 23 -3.01 2.99 -18.16
N THR A 24 -2.70 1.74 -17.82
CA THR A 24 -1.40 1.14 -18.14
C THR A 24 -1.42 0.27 -19.40
N GLY A 25 -2.59 -0.21 -19.83
CA GLY A 25 -2.74 -1.25 -20.85
C GLY A 25 -2.32 -2.65 -20.38
N ILE A 26 -1.87 -2.80 -19.12
CA ILE A 26 -1.44 -4.09 -18.57
C ILE A 26 -2.65 -4.80 -17.99
N LYS A 27 -2.87 -6.05 -18.41
CA LYS A 27 -3.96 -6.89 -17.87
C LYS A 27 -3.72 -7.13 -16.38
N SER A 28 -4.66 -6.65 -15.56
CA SER A 28 -4.67 -6.85 -14.11
C SER A 28 -5.86 -7.70 -13.72
N VAL A 29 -5.67 -8.54 -12.70
CA VAL A 29 -6.71 -9.44 -12.18
C VAL A 29 -6.70 -9.38 -10.67
N TYR A 30 -7.89 -9.29 -10.09
CA TYR A 30 -8.05 -9.45 -8.66
C TYR A 30 -8.30 -10.92 -8.37
N LYS A 31 -7.56 -11.45 -7.40
CA LYS A 31 -7.77 -12.79 -6.86
C LYS A 31 -8.03 -12.65 -5.37
N ASP A 32 -9.23 -13.01 -4.94
CA ASP A 32 -9.50 -13.16 -3.51
C ASP A 32 -8.75 -14.39 -3.01
N VAL A 33 -7.91 -14.18 -1.99
CA VAL A 33 -7.06 -15.20 -1.39
C VAL A 33 -7.27 -15.18 0.10
N THR A 34 -7.16 -16.35 0.72
CA THR A 34 -7.16 -16.47 2.18
C THR A 34 -5.89 -15.85 2.77
N LEU A 35 -5.92 -15.53 4.06
CA LEU A 35 -4.72 -15.02 4.75
C LEU A 35 -3.57 -16.03 4.69
N ASP A 36 -3.87 -17.33 4.80
CA ASP A 36 -2.85 -18.37 4.68
C ASP A 36 -2.22 -18.44 3.29
N GLU A 37 -3.01 -18.30 2.24
CA GLU A 37 -2.48 -18.19 0.88
C GLU A 37 -1.65 -16.92 0.71
N TYR A 38 -2.11 -15.79 1.24
CA TYR A 38 -1.41 -14.51 1.19
C TYR A 38 0.00 -14.60 1.81
N PHE A 39 0.14 -15.18 3.00
CA PHE A 39 1.45 -15.34 3.64
C PHE A 39 2.35 -16.39 2.96
N LYS A 40 1.78 -17.27 2.12
CA LYS A 40 2.54 -18.22 1.28
C LYS A 40 3.05 -17.61 -0.03
N LEU A 41 2.58 -16.42 -0.43
CA LEU A 41 3.03 -15.75 -1.67
C LEU A 41 4.48 -15.25 -1.62
N GLY A 42 5.17 -15.36 -0.48
CA GLY A 42 6.57 -14.98 -0.34
C GLY A 42 6.81 -13.47 -0.23
N ALA A 43 5.77 -12.67 0.01
CA ALA A 43 5.89 -11.24 0.27
C ALA A 43 6.68 -10.93 1.56
N PHE A 44 6.67 -11.87 2.51
CA PHE A 44 7.43 -11.80 3.75
C PHE A 44 8.34 -13.03 3.87
N SER A 45 9.62 -12.81 4.18
CA SER A 45 10.59 -13.90 4.35
C SER A 45 10.25 -14.81 5.53
N ASN A 46 9.69 -14.24 6.61
CA ASN A 46 9.19 -15.00 7.76
C ASN A 46 7.92 -14.34 8.34
N PRO A 47 6.71 -14.82 8.00
CA PRO A 47 5.46 -14.29 8.55
C PRO A 47 5.32 -14.38 10.07
N GLU A 48 6.05 -15.30 10.72
CA GLU A 48 6.00 -15.51 12.18
C GLU A 48 7.02 -14.61 12.93
N GLU A 49 7.79 -13.81 12.22
CA GLU A 49 8.74 -12.88 12.83
C GLU A 49 7.99 -11.78 13.60
N LYS A 50 8.44 -11.52 14.83
CA LYS A 50 7.93 -10.43 15.66
C LYS A 50 8.48 -9.10 15.16
N VAL A 51 7.60 -8.13 14.93
CA VAL A 51 7.96 -6.80 14.41
C VAL A 51 7.93 -5.76 15.53
N GLY A 52 9.09 -5.14 15.81
CA GLY A 52 9.21 -4.06 16.78
C GLY A 52 10.59 -3.43 16.79
N HIS A 53 10.68 -2.14 16.49
CA HIS A 53 11.96 -1.41 16.43
C HIS A 53 12.50 -1.02 17.81
N SER A 54 11.64 -0.95 18.83
CA SER A 54 11.96 -0.31 20.12
C SER A 54 12.10 -1.27 21.29
N VAL A 55 11.94 -2.58 21.07
CA VAL A 55 11.99 -3.61 22.11
C VAL A 55 12.77 -4.83 21.62
N THR A 56 13.22 -5.67 22.55
CA THR A 56 13.91 -6.91 22.19
C THR A 56 12.95 -7.87 21.48
N HIS A 57 13.46 -8.70 20.57
CA HIS A 57 12.64 -9.63 19.76
C HIS A 57 11.82 -10.63 20.61
N ASN A 58 12.13 -10.79 21.90
CA ASN A 58 11.43 -11.68 22.82
C ASN A 58 10.32 -11.00 23.63
N ASP A 59 10.03 -9.73 23.41
CA ASP A 59 8.98 -9.04 24.15
C ASP A 59 7.59 -9.67 23.84
N PRO A 60 6.81 -10.07 24.86
CA PRO A 60 5.49 -10.65 24.68
C PRO A 60 4.45 -9.67 24.12
N THR A 61 4.71 -8.36 24.12
CA THR A 61 3.78 -7.36 23.57
C THR A 61 3.91 -7.19 22.06
N LEU A 62 4.87 -7.87 21.43
CA LEU A 62 5.08 -7.81 19.99
C LEU A 62 4.13 -8.75 19.25
N PHE A 63 3.53 -8.19 18.20
CA PHE A 63 2.79 -8.97 17.21
C PHE A 63 3.74 -9.54 16.16
N THR A 64 3.40 -10.72 15.63
CA THR A 64 4.04 -11.22 14.42
C THR A 64 3.60 -10.42 13.20
N ILE A 65 4.38 -10.49 12.12
CA ILE A 65 3.99 -9.94 10.81
C ILE A 65 2.61 -10.49 10.41
N ARG A 66 2.39 -11.79 10.61
CA ARG A 66 1.11 -12.44 10.34
C ARG A 66 -0.04 -11.78 11.11
N GLU A 67 0.09 -11.65 12.42
CA GLU A 67 -0.97 -11.06 13.25
C GLU A 67 -1.27 -9.62 12.85
N ASN A 68 -0.23 -8.82 12.63
CA ASN A 68 -0.38 -7.41 12.27
C ASN A 68 -1.07 -7.23 10.90
N PHE A 69 -0.57 -7.91 9.87
CA PHE A 69 -1.15 -7.81 8.52
C PHE A 69 -2.51 -8.50 8.41
N SER A 70 -2.79 -9.52 9.23
CA SER A 70 -4.14 -10.10 9.31
C SER A 70 -5.14 -9.10 9.86
N GLY A 71 -4.80 -8.40 10.95
CA GLY A 71 -5.62 -7.32 11.51
C GLY A 71 -5.83 -6.17 10.52
N PHE A 72 -4.77 -5.78 9.80
CA PHE A 72 -4.84 -4.81 8.72
C PHE A 72 -5.87 -5.25 7.66
N TRP A 73 -5.73 -6.42 7.04
CA TRP A 73 -6.66 -6.83 5.98
C TRP A 73 -8.10 -6.98 6.47
N ASN A 74 -8.32 -7.48 7.69
CA ASN A 74 -9.65 -7.61 8.27
C ASN A 74 -10.32 -6.25 8.50
N THR A 75 -9.56 -5.22 8.88
CA THR A 75 -10.09 -3.85 9.06
C THR A 75 -10.67 -3.29 7.76
N TRP A 76 -10.01 -3.54 6.63
CA TRP A 76 -10.47 -3.11 5.30
C TRP A 76 -11.65 -3.95 4.83
N LYS A 77 -11.61 -5.28 5.04
CA LYS A 77 -12.74 -6.18 4.71
C LYS A 77 -14.02 -5.84 5.49
N ALA A 78 -13.89 -5.34 6.71
CA ALA A 78 -15.01 -4.92 7.55
C ALA A 78 -15.45 -3.46 7.32
N GLU A 79 -14.88 -2.76 6.32
CA GLU A 79 -15.24 -1.38 5.96
C GLU A 79 -15.18 -0.40 7.16
N LEU A 80 -14.23 -0.62 8.08
CA LEU A 80 -14.15 0.16 9.32
C LEU A 80 -13.58 1.56 9.11
N THR A 81 -12.93 1.82 7.97
CA THR A 81 -12.41 3.15 7.64
C THR A 81 -13.43 3.88 6.78
N LYS A 82 -13.95 5.01 7.26
CA LYS A 82 -14.86 5.88 6.50
C LYS A 82 -14.27 7.27 6.40
N ARG A 83 -14.36 7.90 5.24
CA ARG A 83 -13.82 9.26 5.00
C ARG A 83 -14.94 10.19 4.56
N ASP A 84 -14.89 11.43 5.03
CA ASP A 84 -15.83 12.45 4.58
C ASP A 84 -15.28 13.14 3.32
N TYR A 85 -15.60 12.58 2.16
CA TYR A 85 -15.15 13.12 0.88
C TYR A 85 -15.73 14.50 0.57
N LYS A 86 -16.89 14.86 1.14
CA LYS A 86 -17.47 16.20 0.97
C LYS A 86 -16.63 17.23 1.72
N LEU A 87 -16.27 16.93 2.97
CA LEU A 87 -15.36 17.78 3.73
C LEU A 87 -13.99 17.90 3.04
N LEU A 88 -13.46 16.81 2.48
CA LEU A 88 -12.20 16.88 1.72
C LEU A 88 -12.31 17.73 0.45
N ASP A 89 -13.45 17.67 -0.24
CA ASP A 89 -13.74 18.50 -1.42
C ASP A 89 -13.90 19.98 -1.05
N GLU A 90 -14.45 20.30 0.12
CA GLU A 90 -14.53 21.67 0.63
C GLU A 90 -13.15 22.22 0.99
N VAL A 91 -12.33 21.43 1.67
CA VAL A 91 -10.98 21.84 2.11
C VAL A 91 -10.04 22.01 0.92
N LEU A 92 -10.07 21.10 -0.05
CA LEU A 92 -9.23 21.16 -1.25
C LEU A 92 -10.03 20.73 -2.49
N PRO A 93 -10.76 21.66 -3.14
CA PRO A 93 -11.59 21.35 -4.30
C PRO A 93 -10.82 20.78 -5.49
N THR A 94 -9.54 21.13 -5.61
CA THR A 94 -8.63 20.69 -6.68
C THR A 94 -7.90 19.39 -6.36
N ARG A 95 -8.26 18.70 -5.27
CA ARG A 95 -7.64 17.43 -4.90
C ARG A 95 -7.86 16.38 -5.99
N VAL A 96 -6.95 15.42 -6.02
CA VAL A 96 -7.14 14.20 -6.81
C VAL A 96 -8.23 13.37 -6.13
N LYS A 97 -9.25 12.97 -6.90
CA LYS A 97 -10.45 12.30 -6.37
C LYS A 97 -10.51 10.82 -6.67
N SER A 98 -9.70 10.32 -7.60
CA SER A 98 -9.65 8.89 -7.91
C SER A 98 -8.22 8.39 -8.12
N VAL A 99 -8.03 7.08 -7.95
CA VAL A 99 -6.79 6.37 -8.25
C VAL A 99 -6.49 6.48 -9.76
N LYS A 100 -7.51 6.44 -10.61
CA LYS A 100 -7.36 6.65 -12.06
C LYS A 100 -6.78 8.03 -12.37
N GLU A 101 -7.38 9.08 -11.82
CA GLU A 101 -6.91 10.47 -12.01
C GLU A 101 -5.48 10.63 -11.48
N TRP A 102 -5.14 9.99 -10.36
CA TRP A 102 -3.77 9.96 -9.85
C TRP A 102 -2.80 9.27 -10.84
N MET A 103 -3.18 8.10 -11.37
CA MET A 103 -2.34 7.36 -12.34
C MET A 103 -2.11 8.17 -13.61
N GLU A 104 -3.14 8.85 -14.13
CA GLU A 104 -3.05 9.72 -15.31
C GLU A 104 -2.15 10.93 -15.04
N LYS A 105 -2.38 11.65 -13.94
CA LYS A 105 -1.60 12.86 -13.57
C LYS A 105 -0.12 12.57 -13.35
N THR A 106 0.20 11.41 -12.78
CA THR A 106 1.59 11.03 -12.48
C THR A 106 2.29 10.30 -13.63
N GLY A 107 1.56 9.97 -14.71
CA GLY A 107 2.09 9.16 -15.80
C GLY A 107 2.50 7.76 -15.34
N TYR A 108 1.70 7.15 -14.47
CA TYR A 108 1.97 5.86 -13.85
C TYR A 108 2.07 4.75 -14.90
N LYS A 109 3.21 4.02 -14.92
CA LYS A 109 3.52 3.00 -15.94
C LYS A 109 3.39 1.55 -15.44
N GLY A 110 2.89 1.34 -14.22
CA GLY A 110 2.83 0.00 -13.61
C GLY A 110 4.21 -0.62 -13.31
N LYS A 111 5.28 0.18 -13.30
CA LYS A 111 6.65 -0.30 -13.03
C LYS A 111 7.03 -0.03 -11.58
N PRO A 112 7.69 -0.99 -10.89
CA PRO A 112 8.21 -0.76 -9.56
C PRO A 112 9.26 0.36 -9.59
N ALA A 113 9.16 1.29 -8.64
CA ALA A 113 10.11 2.38 -8.48
C ALA A 113 10.53 2.47 -7.01
N ALA A 114 11.80 2.76 -6.75
CA ALA A 114 12.28 3.05 -5.41
C ALA A 114 11.79 4.45 -4.98
N VAL A 115 10.63 4.48 -4.30
CA VAL A 115 9.98 5.71 -3.86
C VAL A 115 10.55 6.25 -2.54
N LEU A 116 11.08 5.36 -1.70
CA LEU A 116 11.67 5.74 -0.41
C LEU A 116 13.08 6.30 -0.62
N LYS A 117 13.35 7.46 0.00
CA LYS A 117 14.62 8.18 -0.10
C LYS A 117 15.82 7.29 0.20
N ASP A 118 15.78 6.54 1.30
CA ASP A 118 16.91 5.71 1.73
C ASP A 118 17.21 4.58 0.73
N TYR A 119 16.16 4.01 0.13
CA TYR A 119 16.30 3.01 -0.93
C TYR A 119 16.78 3.63 -2.24
N ARG A 120 16.34 4.84 -2.57
CA ARG A 120 16.78 5.58 -3.76
C ARG A 120 18.26 5.96 -3.67
N ASP A 121 18.70 6.45 -2.51
CA ASP A 121 20.09 6.84 -2.27
C ASP A 121 21.01 5.61 -2.19
N GLY A 122 20.54 4.52 -1.56
CA GLY A 122 21.25 3.23 -1.53
C GLY A 122 21.35 2.56 -2.90
N ALA A 123 20.31 2.65 -3.75
CA ALA A 123 20.34 2.16 -5.13
C ALA A 123 21.33 2.95 -5.99
N ARG A 124 21.40 4.28 -5.82
CA ARG A 124 22.36 5.14 -6.50
C ARG A 124 23.81 4.78 -6.15
N LYS A 125 24.11 4.52 -4.87
CA LYS A 125 25.45 4.10 -4.42
C LYS A 125 25.89 2.75 -4.99
N ARG A 126 24.96 1.79 -5.12
CA ARG A 126 25.25 0.47 -5.72
C ARG A 126 25.48 0.54 -7.23
N GLY A 127 24.76 1.41 -7.93
CA GLY A 127 24.95 1.65 -9.37
C GLY A 127 26.32 2.26 -9.72
N SER A 128 26.89 3.09 -8.83
CA SER A 128 28.23 3.66 -9.02
C SER A 128 29.38 2.71 -8.65
N ALA A 129 29.11 1.62 -7.94
CA ALA A 129 30.13 0.65 -7.51
C ALA A 129 30.36 -0.48 -8.52
N GLY A 130 29.52 -0.61 -9.55
CA GLY A 130 29.63 -1.63 -10.60
C GLY A 130 30.27 -1.15 -11.92
N GLN A 131 30.81 0.07 -11.95
CA GLN A 131 31.63 0.59 -13.04
C GLN A 131 33.01 0.95 -12.46
N ASN A 132 33.84 -0.05 -12.23
CA ASN A 132 35.30 0.03 -12.12
C ASN A 132 35.88 -1.38 -12.28
#